data_AF-A4YEV8-F1
#
_entry.id   AF-A4YEV8-F1
#
_cell.length_a   1.000
_cell.length_b   1.000
_cell.length_c   1.000
_cell.angle_alpha   90.00
_cell.angle_beta   90.00
_cell.angle_gamma   90.00
#
_symmetry.space_group_name_H-M   'P 1'
#
loop_
_entity.id
_entity.type
_entity.pdbx_description
1 polymer ?
#
loop_
_entity_poly.entity_id
_entity_poly.type
_entity_poly.pdbx_seq_one_letter_code
_entity_poly.pdbx_strand_id
1 'polypeptide(L)'
;MPVKTKVTINGREIPLDRRILITGNGMYMVGRLLYFVLKTLNQMPRLYGVAESDPISGWRRNFENKFASIMTSHLDPGKIRLEGDFELNLGKFSVSGKLSRGQMKVTVNLAQRPENVSPGIRGMVEVDSFYFSDLERPKPFFVPGSKDGILAGFHRFLVLQTESASGVPKTLGMVSEFINSIVLPQGYSTSLRGKVLSTDEKEGLFLDGEPLYNVDPELLSLLSLRLSLDMAPEGSLLIVEDPEAHLSSEAIEEVKGWFSRFKGGVVFVSRSNLLGVEEIRF
;
A
#
# COMPACT_ATOMS: atom_id res chain seq x y z
N MET A 1 23.77 5.29 -7.69
CA MET A 1 22.80 4.26 -7.27
C MET A 1 21.68 4.98 -6.52
N PRO A 2 20.40 4.75 -6.82
CA PRO A 2 19.30 5.38 -6.09
C PRO A 2 19.40 4.99 -4.60
N VAL A 3 19.20 5.97 -3.71
CA VAL A 3 19.17 5.72 -2.27
C VAL A 3 17.88 4.98 -1.98
N LYS A 4 17.97 3.76 -1.43
CA LYS A 4 16.79 2.99 -1.04
C LYS A 4 16.03 3.73 0.07
N THR A 5 14.72 3.87 -0.10
CA THR A 5 13.85 4.42 0.93
C THR A 5 13.89 3.53 2.17
N LYS A 6 14.30 4.09 3.31
CA LYS A 6 14.23 3.41 4.60
C LYS A 6 13.04 3.92 5.40
N VAL A 7 12.31 3.00 6.02
CA VAL A 7 11.12 3.32 6.80
C VAL A 7 11.30 2.85 8.22
N THR A 8 11.06 3.74 9.16
CA THR A 8 11.00 3.42 10.59
C THR A 8 9.58 3.68 11.07
N ILE A 9 8.97 2.71 11.76
CA ILE A 9 7.69 2.87 12.45
C ILE A 9 7.93 2.63 13.93
N ASN A 10 7.44 3.52 14.81
CA ASN A 10 7.57 3.40 16.26
C ASN A 10 9.00 3.07 16.72
N GLY A 11 10.01 3.66 16.06
CA GLY A 11 11.43 3.47 16.38
C GLY A 11 12.09 2.20 15.84
N ARG A 12 11.38 1.37 15.05
CA ARG A 12 11.94 0.16 14.41
C ARG A 12 11.97 0.29 12.90
N GLU A 13 13.12 -0.01 12.30
CA GLU A 13 13.29 -0.05 10.84
C GLU A 13 12.53 -1.25 10.27
N ILE A 14 11.83 -1.03 9.16
CA ILE A 14 11.09 -2.03 8.40
C ILE A 14 11.74 -2.14 7.01
N PRO A 15 12.48 -3.23 6.74
CA PRO A 15 13.06 -3.49 5.43
C PRO A 15 11.99 -3.64 4.35
N LEU A 16 12.14 -2.93 3.22
CA LEU A 16 11.16 -2.94 2.12
C LEU A 16 11.55 -3.86 0.96
N ASP A 17 12.77 -4.39 0.93
CA ASP A 17 13.35 -5.12 -0.20
C ASP A 17 13.38 -6.64 0.00
N ARG A 18 12.84 -7.12 1.12
CA ARG A 18 12.81 -8.53 1.48
C ARG A 18 11.48 -8.91 2.12
N ARG A 19 11.38 -10.17 2.53
CA ARG A 19 10.20 -10.71 3.20
C ARG A 19 10.39 -10.62 4.71
N ILE A 20 9.43 -10.00 5.39
CA ILE A 20 9.47 -9.83 6.85
C ILE A 20 8.10 -10.13 7.44
N LEU A 21 8.07 -10.49 8.71
CA LEU A 21 6.88 -10.64 9.53
C LEU A 21 6.86 -9.57 10.62
N ILE A 22 5.79 -8.78 10.66
CA ILE A 22 5.45 -7.89 11.76
C ILE A 22 4.51 -8.65 12.70
N THR A 23 4.89 -8.77 13.96
CA THR A 23 4.08 -9.43 15.00
C THR A 23 4.03 -8.60 16.28
N GLY A 24 3.28 -9.09 17.27
CA GLY A 24 3.13 -8.47 18.57
C GLY A 24 1.88 -7.62 18.71
N ASN A 25 1.84 -6.80 19.76
CA ASN A 25 0.65 -6.04 20.09
C ASN A 25 0.57 -4.81 19.19
N GLY A 26 -0.56 -4.60 18.52
CA GLY A 26 -0.72 -3.51 17.56
C GLY A 26 -0.04 -3.75 16.21
N MET A 27 0.36 -4.98 15.89
CA MET A 27 0.95 -5.34 14.59
C MET A 27 0.13 -4.84 13.37
N TYR A 28 -1.21 -4.96 13.42
CA TYR A 28 -2.09 -4.43 12.37
C TYR A 28 -2.03 -2.90 12.27
N MET A 29 -1.87 -2.21 13.40
CA MET A 29 -1.71 -0.75 13.41
C MET A 29 -0.41 -0.36 12.69
N VAL A 30 0.67 -1.08 12.97
CA VAL A 30 1.99 -0.86 12.33
C VAL A 30 1.92 -1.16 10.83
N GLY A 31 1.37 -2.30 10.43
CA GLY A 31 1.23 -2.68 9.03
C GLY A 31 0.38 -1.69 8.23
N ARG A 32 -0.74 -1.23 8.79
CA ARG A 32 -1.60 -0.23 8.16
C ARG A 32 -0.94 1.15 8.12
N LEU A 33 -0.24 1.57 9.18
CA LEU A 33 0.51 2.82 9.18
C LEU A 33 1.59 2.82 8.09
N LEU A 34 2.36 1.74 7.99
CA LEU A 34 3.33 1.54 6.91
C LEU A 34 2.68 1.69 5.53
N TYR A 35 1.54 1.00 5.31
CA TYR A 35 0.80 1.10 4.06
C TYR A 35 0.46 2.54 3.70
N PHE A 36 -0.17 3.30 4.60
CA PHE A 36 -0.62 4.66 4.30
C PHE A 36 0.54 5.66 4.19
N VAL A 37 1.62 5.49 4.95
CA VAL A 37 2.83 6.32 4.81
C VAL A 37 3.42 6.16 3.42
N LEU A 38 3.60 4.91 2.96
CA LEU A 38 4.12 4.62 1.63
C LEU A 38 3.16 5.07 0.52
N LYS A 39 1.85 4.88 0.72
CA LYS A 39 0.83 5.33 -0.23
C LYS A 39 0.87 6.84 -0.40
N THR A 40 1.01 7.57 0.71
CA THR A 40 1.13 9.02 0.72
C THR A 40 2.38 9.47 -0.02
N LEU A 41 3.54 8.87 0.28
CA LEU A 41 4.79 9.15 -0.43
C LEU A 41 4.67 8.88 -1.94
N ASN A 42 4.07 7.76 -2.32
CA ASN A 42 3.88 7.37 -3.71
C ASN A 42 3.02 8.39 -4.49
N GLN A 43 2.03 8.99 -3.82
CA GLN A 43 1.12 9.95 -4.41
C GLN A 43 1.57 11.42 -4.32
N MET A 44 2.75 11.69 -3.75
CA MET A 44 3.28 13.05 -3.69
C MET A 44 3.45 13.62 -5.10
N PRO A 45 2.77 14.74 -5.43
CA PRO A 45 2.95 15.43 -6.70
C PRO A 45 4.21 16.28 -6.66
N ARG A 46 4.59 16.80 -7.83
CA ARG A 46 5.60 17.87 -7.95
C ARG A 46 5.07 19.16 -7.30
N LEU A 47 5.93 19.97 -6.69
CA LEU A 47 5.56 21.09 -5.81
C LEU A 47 5.97 22.49 -6.31
N TYR A 48 6.33 22.64 -7.58
CA TYR A 48 6.88 23.88 -8.14
C TYR A 48 5.84 24.93 -8.63
N GLY A 49 4.56 24.81 -8.24
CA GLY A 49 3.46 25.62 -8.80
C GLY A 49 3.22 27.00 -8.16
N VAL A 50 3.93 27.34 -7.09
CA VAL A 50 3.75 28.60 -6.35
C VAL A 50 5.09 29.28 -6.14
N ALA A 51 5.21 30.55 -6.55
CA ALA A 51 6.42 31.33 -6.34
C ALA A 51 6.62 31.65 -4.86
N GLU A 52 7.83 31.43 -4.36
CA GLU A 52 8.22 31.72 -2.98
C GLU A 52 9.51 32.55 -2.99
N SER A 53 9.66 33.44 -2.01
CA SER A 53 10.87 34.26 -1.86
C SER A 53 12.08 33.43 -1.45
N ASP A 54 11.85 32.40 -0.62
CA ASP A 54 12.81 31.34 -0.31
C ASP A 54 12.27 30.01 -0.88
N PRO A 55 12.74 29.58 -2.07
CA PRO A 55 12.26 28.37 -2.69
C PRO A 55 12.51 27.09 -1.88
N ILE A 56 13.58 27.04 -1.08
CA ILE A 56 13.92 25.85 -0.30
C ILE A 56 12.97 25.72 0.89
N SER A 57 12.80 26.80 1.66
CA SER A 57 11.87 26.80 2.79
C SER A 57 10.41 26.67 2.33
N GLY A 58 10.07 27.29 1.20
CA GLY A 58 8.77 27.17 0.55
C GLY A 58 8.47 25.74 0.14
N TRP A 59 9.41 25.07 -0.55
CA TRP A 59 9.27 23.66 -0.92
C TRP A 59 9.09 22.76 0.30
N ARG A 60 9.88 22.95 1.36
CA ARG A 60 9.77 22.17 2.61
C ARG A 60 8.37 22.26 3.22
N ARG A 61 7.86 23.49 3.38
CA ARG A 61 6.52 23.74 3.94
C ARG A 61 5.43 23.15 3.05
N ASN A 62 5.56 23.28 1.72
CA ASN A 62 4.62 22.72 0.77
C ASN A 62 4.61 21.19 0.82
N PHE A 63 5.78 20.56 0.99
CA PHE A 63 5.90 19.13 1.16
C PHE A 63 5.19 18.67 2.43
N GLU A 64 5.49 19.27 3.58
CA GLU A 64 4.87 18.94 4.88
C GLU A 64 3.35 19.04 4.82
N ASN A 65 2.84 20.17 4.31
CA ASN A 65 1.40 20.41 4.17
C ASN A 65 0.74 19.42 3.21
N LYS A 66 1.37 19.14 2.07
CA LYS A 66 0.79 18.27 1.05
C LYS A 66 0.80 16.81 1.49
N PHE A 67 1.89 16.36 2.13
CA PHE A 67 1.99 15.01 2.70
C PHE A 67 0.91 14.80 3.76
N ALA A 68 0.76 15.74 4.70
CA ALA A 68 -0.29 15.69 5.72
C ALA A 68 -1.69 15.65 5.09
N SER A 69 -1.96 16.54 4.13
CA SER A 69 -3.24 16.61 3.43
C SER A 69 -3.59 15.31 2.69
N ILE A 70 -2.63 14.70 1.98
CA ILE A 70 -2.86 13.44 1.26
C ILE A 70 -3.18 12.32 2.25
N MET A 71 -2.38 12.16 3.31
CA MET A 71 -2.63 11.14 4.33
C MET A 71 -4.02 11.30 4.95
N THR A 72 -4.36 12.50 5.40
CA THR A 72 -5.69 12.82 5.95
C THR A 72 -6.81 12.48 4.96
N SER A 73 -6.63 12.77 3.67
CA SER A 73 -7.62 12.45 2.63
C SER A 73 -7.85 10.94 2.43
N HIS A 74 -6.92 10.09 2.84
CA HIS A 74 -7.09 8.63 2.83
C HIS A 74 -7.76 8.12 4.11
N LEU A 75 -7.45 8.71 5.26
CA LEU A 75 -7.93 8.23 6.55
C LEU A 75 -9.33 8.74 6.90
N ASP A 76 -9.64 10.00 6.59
CA ASP A 76 -10.87 10.67 7.03
C ASP A 76 -12.15 10.08 6.44
N PRO A 77 -12.23 9.76 5.13
CA PRO A 77 -13.47 9.25 4.53
C PRO A 77 -13.92 7.93 5.17
N GLY A 78 -12.98 7.00 5.38
CA GLY A 78 -13.24 5.70 5.99
C GLY A 78 -13.15 5.69 7.52
N LYS A 79 -12.94 6.85 8.15
CA LYS A 79 -12.72 7.00 9.60
C LYS A 79 -11.66 6.04 10.15
N ILE A 80 -10.60 5.80 9.37
CA ILE A 80 -9.54 4.87 9.72
C ILE A 80 -8.73 5.49 10.87
N ARG A 81 -8.81 4.87 12.05
CA ARG A 81 -8.07 5.31 13.23
C ARG A 81 -6.69 4.70 13.22
N LEU A 82 -5.67 5.51 12.90
CA LEU A 82 -4.27 5.13 12.99
C LEU A 82 -3.53 5.98 14.01
N GLU A 83 -2.62 5.34 14.73
CA GLU A 83 -1.74 6.00 15.69
C GLU A 83 -0.32 5.43 15.58
N GLY A 84 0.66 6.30 15.75
CA GLY A 84 2.07 5.92 15.72
C GLY A 84 2.96 7.03 15.19
N ASP A 85 4.26 6.80 15.31
CA ASP A 85 5.31 7.65 14.80
C ASP A 85 5.97 6.97 13.60
N PHE A 86 6.36 7.75 12.60
CA PHE A 86 7.08 7.25 11.43
C PHE A 86 8.24 8.17 11.05
N GLU A 87 9.24 7.57 10.40
CA GLU A 87 10.31 8.29 9.74
C GLU A 87 10.60 7.65 8.37
N LEU A 88 10.74 8.48 7.35
CA LEU A 88 11.18 8.10 6.01
C LEU A 88 12.53 8.75 5.75
N ASN A 89 13.55 7.94 5.47
CA ASN A 89 14.82 8.45 4.96
C ASN A 89 14.86 8.28 3.44
N LEU A 90 14.95 9.41 2.74
CA LEU A 90 14.83 9.53 1.28
C LEU A 90 16.14 10.02 0.63
N GLY A 91 17.27 9.85 1.34
CA GLY A 91 18.60 10.22 0.89
C GLY A 91 18.90 11.72 0.99
N LYS A 92 18.24 12.55 0.18
CA LYS A 92 18.46 14.03 0.17
C LYS A 92 17.73 14.73 1.32
N PHE A 93 16.68 14.11 1.85
CA PHE A 93 15.88 14.61 2.95
C PHE A 93 15.26 13.44 3.72
N SER A 94 14.76 13.72 4.92
CA SER A 94 13.92 12.79 5.69
C SER A 94 12.58 13.44 6.05
N VAL A 95 11.58 12.59 6.25
CA VAL A 95 10.22 12.98 6.65
C VAL A 95 9.90 12.25 7.94
N SER A 96 9.75 12.97 9.04
CA SER A 96 9.24 12.42 10.29
C SER A 96 7.79 12.84 10.47
N GLY A 97 6.96 11.96 11.03
CA GLY A 97 5.60 12.32 11.34
C GLY A 97 5.01 11.53 12.49
N LYS A 98 3.96 12.10 13.08
CA LYS A 98 3.22 11.53 14.20
C LYS A 98 1.74 11.60 13.90
N LEU A 99 1.06 10.45 13.98
CA LEU A 99 -0.40 10.37 13.96
C LEU A 99 -0.89 10.12 15.38
N SER A 100 -1.75 11.00 15.87
CA SER A 100 -2.40 10.86 17.17
C SER A 100 -3.80 11.42 17.12
N ARG A 101 -4.82 10.63 17.51
CA ARG A 101 -6.23 11.08 17.56
C ARG A 101 -6.73 11.72 16.26
N GLY A 102 -6.32 11.19 15.11
CA GLY A 102 -6.72 11.70 13.79
C GLY A 102 -6.01 12.97 13.34
N GLN A 103 -5.10 13.53 14.16
CA GLN A 103 -4.23 14.63 13.74
C GLN A 103 -2.89 14.09 13.27
N MET A 104 -2.40 14.65 12.17
CA MET A 104 -1.09 14.34 11.62
C MET A 104 -0.18 15.55 11.73
N LYS A 105 1.01 15.34 12.27
CA LYS A 105 2.12 16.30 12.21
C LYS A 105 3.22 15.72 11.34
N VAL A 106 3.77 16.54 10.46
CA VAL A 106 4.85 16.16 9.54
C VAL A 106 5.96 17.19 9.67
N THR A 107 7.20 16.72 9.64
CA THR A 107 8.40 17.56 9.65
C THR A 107 9.39 17.01 8.66
N VAL A 108 9.92 17.88 7.81
CA VAL A 108 10.91 17.55 6.80
C VAL A 108 12.28 18.09 7.22
N ASN A 109 13.27 17.21 7.24
CA ASN A 109 14.66 17.58 7.46
C ASN A 109 15.46 17.46 6.16
N LEU A 110 16.12 18.54 5.75
CA LEU A 110 16.86 18.62 4.48
C LEU A 110 18.33 18.29 4.74
N ALA A 111 18.72 17.05 4.43
CA ALA A 111 20.10 16.58 4.61
C ALA A 111 21.04 17.17 3.56
N GLN A 112 20.55 17.40 2.34
CA GLN A 112 21.25 18.05 1.24
C GLN A 112 20.43 19.23 0.74
N ARG A 113 21.10 20.24 0.17
CA ARG A 113 20.44 21.43 -0.39
C ARG A 113 21.00 21.73 -1.79
N PRO A 114 20.16 22.14 -2.74
CA PRO A 114 20.64 22.63 -4.03
C PRO A 114 21.40 23.95 -3.85
N GLU A 115 22.47 24.12 -4.61
CA GLU A 115 23.25 25.36 -4.66
C GLU A 115 22.72 26.31 -5.75
N ASN A 116 22.97 27.62 -5.59
CA ASN A 116 22.70 28.64 -6.61
C ASN A 116 21.25 28.66 -7.15
N VAL A 117 20.28 28.43 -6.27
CA VAL A 117 18.85 28.42 -6.62
C VAL A 117 18.40 29.81 -7.08
N SER A 118 17.82 29.87 -8.28
CA SER A 118 17.24 31.10 -8.83
C SER A 118 16.11 31.63 -7.94
N PRO A 119 15.85 32.94 -7.86
CA PRO A 119 14.65 33.43 -7.19
C PRO A 119 13.36 33.08 -7.98
N GLY A 120 12.22 33.06 -7.29
CA GLY A 120 10.90 32.89 -7.90
C GLY A 120 10.58 31.47 -8.39
N ILE A 121 9.69 31.37 -9.38
CA ILE A 121 9.17 30.07 -9.88
C ILE A 121 10.29 29.17 -10.41
N ARG A 122 11.29 29.74 -11.09
CA ARG A 122 12.43 28.98 -11.59
C ARG A 122 13.18 28.28 -10.46
N GLY A 123 13.41 28.97 -9.35
CA GLY A 123 13.98 28.38 -8.15
C GLY A 123 13.17 27.23 -7.59
N MET A 124 11.85 27.38 -7.57
CA MET A 124 10.95 26.31 -7.12
C MET A 124 11.06 25.05 -7.99
N VAL A 125 11.18 25.22 -9.31
CA VAL A 125 11.39 24.10 -10.24
C VAL A 125 12.75 23.43 -10.01
N GLU A 126 13.81 24.22 -9.81
CA GLU A 126 15.17 23.73 -9.51
C GLU A 126 15.18 22.91 -8.22
N VAL A 127 14.59 23.44 -7.14
CA VAL A 127 14.49 22.77 -5.83
C VAL A 127 13.67 21.49 -5.91
N ASP A 128 12.50 21.54 -6.53
CA ASP A 128 11.63 20.37 -6.67
C ASP A 128 12.30 19.26 -7.50
N SER A 129 12.97 19.64 -8.60
CA SER A 129 13.72 18.68 -9.42
C SER A 129 14.90 18.08 -8.67
N PHE A 130 15.59 18.86 -7.85
CA PHE A 130 16.68 18.36 -7.00
C PHE A 130 16.19 17.27 -6.04
N TYR A 131 15.08 17.50 -5.32
CA TYR A 131 14.59 16.54 -4.33
C TYR A 131 13.85 15.33 -4.96
N PHE A 132 13.19 15.50 -6.10
CA PHE A 132 12.43 14.40 -6.74
C PHE A 132 13.19 13.59 -7.80
N SER A 133 14.35 14.04 -8.29
CA SER A 133 15.09 13.40 -9.41
C SER A 133 15.38 11.91 -9.19
N ASP A 134 15.69 11.52 -7.96
CA ASP A 134 16.08 10.14 -7.60
C ASP A 134 15.19 9.54 -6.50
N LEU A 135 14.01 10.13 -6.29
CA LEU A 135 13.14 9.76 -5.18
C LEU A 135 12.46 8.42 -5.46
N GLU A 136 12.89 7.38 -4.74
CA GLU A 136 12.21 6.09 -4.75
C GLU A 136 10.86 6.17 -4.04
N ARG A 137 9.80 5.83 -4.77
CA ARG A 137 8.40 5.92 -4.32
C ARG A 137 7.73 4.55 -4.46
N PRO A 138 8.05 3.58 -3.57
CA PRO A 138 7.53 2.22 -3.69
C PRO A 138 6.00 2.27 -3.67
N LYS A 139 5.37 1.51 -4.57
CA LYS A 139 3.91 1.40 -4.64
C LYS A 139 3.46 0.33 -3.65
N PRO A 140 2.72 0.66 -2.58
CA PRO A 140 2.25 -0.35 -1.64
C PRO A 140 0.93 -0.97 -2.10
N PHE A 141 0.74 -2.25 -1.79
CA PHE A 141 -0.50 -3.01 -1.91
C PHE A 141 -0.86 -3.56 -0.53
N PHE A 142 -2.16 -3.59 -0.23
CA PHE A 142 -2.63 -4.05 1.07
C PHE A 142 -3.66 -5.16 0.90
N VAL A 143 -3.43 -6.27 1.59
CA VAL A 143 -4.35 -7.40 1.67
C VAL A 143 -4.79 -7.56 3.12
N PRO A 144 -6.08 -7.33 3.45
CA PRO A 144 -6.60 -7.42 4.82
C PRO A 144 -6.70 -8.87 5.30
N GLY A 145 -6.75 -9.07 6.62
CA GLY A 145 -6.92 -10.42 7.20
C GLY A 145 -8.26 -11.05 6.81
N SER A 146 -9.31 -10.22 6.68
CA SER A 146 -10.66 -10.60 6.24
C SER A 146 -10.85 -10.61 4.72
N LYS A 147 -9.76 -10.82 3.96
CA LYS A 147 -9.72 -10.78 2.49
C LYS A 147 -10.78 -11.65 1.80
N ASP A 148 -11.04 -12.83 2.32
CA ASP A 148 -12.01 -13.80 1.83
C ASP A 148 -13.44 -13.28 1.93
N GLY A 149 -13.85 -12.79 3.10
CA GLY A 149 -15.17 -12.19 3.30
C GLY A 149 -15.36 -10.90 2.49
N ILE A 150 -14.30 -10.11 2.34
CA ILE A 150 -14.33 -8.90 1.49
C ILE A 150 -14.48 -9.29 0.01
N LEU A 151 -13.72 -10.27 -0.47
CA LEU A 151 -13.81 -10.74 -1.85
C LEU A 151 -15.21 -11.29 -2.14
N ALA A 152 -15.76 -12.12 -1.26
CA ALA A 152 -17.13 -12.63 -1.37
C ALA A 152 -18.18 -11.51 -1.41
N GLY A 153 -18.08 -10.52 -0.52
CA GLY A 153 -19.07 -9.44 -0.41
C GLY A 153 -18.99 -8.40 -1.52
N PHE A 154 -17.81 -8.21 -2.12
CA PHE A 154 -17.56 -7.14 -3.10
C PHE A 154 -17.15 -7.65 -4.48
N HIS A 155 -17.35 -8.94 -4.78
CA HIS A 155 -16.92 -9.58 -6.02
C HIS A 155 -17.39 -8.88 -7.31
N ARG A 156 -18.53 -8.18 -7.26
CA ARG A 156 -19.10 -7.42 -8.39
C ARG A 156 -18.31 -6.16 -8.75
N PHE A 157 -17.58 -5.59 -7.80
CA PHE A 157 -16.86 -4.32 -7.98
C PHE A 157 -15.43 -4.49 -8.53
N LEU A 158 -14.99 -5.74 -8.72
CA LEU A 158 -13.64 -6.07 -9.19
C LEU A 158 -13.50 -6.07 -10.71
N VAL A 159 -14.62 -6.13 -11.43
CA VAL A 159 -14.65 -6.17 -12.89
C VAL A 159 -14.76 -4.75 -13.44
N LEU A 160 -13.95 -4.43 -14.45
CA LEU A 160 -14.08 -3.16 -15.18
C LEU A 160 -15.45 -3.09 -15.88
N GLN A 161 -16.22 -2.05 -15.54
CA GLN A 161 -17.52 -1.78 -16.14
C GLN A 161 -17.39 -0.67 -17.18
N THR A 162 -17.97 -0.86 -18.37
CA THR A 162 -17.88 0.08 -19.51
C THR A 162 -18.72 1.35 -19.30
N GLU A 163 -19.81 1.27 -18.52
CA GLU A 163 -20.78 2.35 -18.35
C GLU A 163 -20.90 2.87 -16.89
N SER A 164 -20.10 2.35 -15.97
CA SER A 164 -20.13 2.73 -14.55
C SER A 164 -18.72 2.75 -13.93
N ALA A 165 -18.56 3.50 -12.84
CA ALA A 165 -17.30 3.55 -12.12
C ALA A 165 -17.03 2.20 -11.45
N SER A 166 -15.97 1.50 -11.86
CA SER A 166 -15.48 0.30 -11.18
C SER A 166 -14.92 0.64 -9.81
N GLY A 167 -15.06 -0.29 -8.86
CA GLY A 167 -14.57 -0.14 -7.50
C GLY A 167 -15.62 0.36 -6.51
N VAL A 168 -15.17 0.58 -5.28
CA VAL A 168 -16.02 0.94 -4.15
C VAL A 168 -15.62 2.28 -3.52
N PRO A 169 -16.56 3.00 -2.87
CA PRO A 169 -16.26 4.29 -2.26
C PRO A 169 -15.17 4.22 -1.19
N LYS A 170 -14.31 5.26 -1.13
CA LYS A 170 -13.27 5.41 -0.09
C LYS A 170 -13.82 5.43 1.34
N THR A 171 -15.12 5.70 1.51
CA THR A 171 -15.80 5.66 2.81
C THR A 171 -15.85 4.27 3.43
N LEU A 172 -15.61 3.21 2.66
CA LEU A 172 -15.45 1.84 3.17
C LEU A 172 -14.04 1.57 3.74
N GLY A 173 -13.15 2.57 3.76
CA GLY A 173 -11.83 2.48 4.39
C GLY A 173 -10.96 1.37 3.79
N MET A 174 -10.37 0.52 4.63
CA MET A 174 -9.45 -0.55 4.19
C MET A 174 -10.05 -1.52 3.17
N VAL A 175 -11.37 -1.72 3.21
CA VAL A 175 -12.08 -2.55 2.22
C VAL A 175 -11.92 -1.95 0.82
N SER A 176 -12.07 -0.63 0.70
CA SER A 176 -11.90 0.06 -0.57
C SER A 176 -10.47 0.04 -1.07
N GLU A 177 -9.49 0.06 -0.16
CA GLU A 177 -8.08 -0.05 -0.52
C GLU A 177 -7.78 -1.38 -1.19
N PHE A 178 -8.32 -2.47 -0.63
CA PHE A 178 -8.13 -3.81 -1.18
C PHE A 178 -8.89 -4.00 -2.51
N ILE A 179 -10.20 -3.76 -2.52
CA ILE A 179 -11.03 -3.98 -3.71
C ILE A 179 -10.58 -3.12 -4.88
N ASN A 180 -10.28 -1.83 -4.67
CA ASN A 180 -9.87 -0.94 -5.75
C ASN A 180 -8.43 -1.21 -6.23
N SER A 181 -7.66 -2.03 -5.51
CA SER A 181 -6.33 -2.48 -5.96
C SER A 181 -6.41 -3.66 -6.94
N ILE A 182 -7.55 -4.35 -6.98
CA ILE A 182 -7.81 -5.47 -7.88
C ILE A 182 -8.78 -4.99 -8.96
N VAL A 183 -8.25 -4.79 -10.17
CA VAL A 183 -9.01 -4.32 -11.32
C VAL A 183 -8.89 -5.33 -12.43
N LEU A 184 -9.94 -6.12 -12.65
CA LEU A 184 -9.94 -7.21 -13.61
C LEU A 184 -10.53 -6.72 -14.95
N PRO A 185 -9.81 -6.91 -16.07
CA PRO A 185 -10.33 -6.58 -17.38
C PRO A 185 -11.49 -7.50 -17.76
N GLN A 186 -12.29 -7.05 -18.72
CA GLN A 186 -13.35 -7.86 -19.29
C GLN A 186 -12.79 -9.14 -19.92
N GLY A 187 -13.46 -10.27 -19.67
CA GLY A 187 -13.04 -11.58 -20.15
C GLY A 187 -11.82 -12.14 -19.41
N TYR A 188 -11.41 -11.55 -18.28
CA TYR A 188 -10.37 -12.13 -17.45
C TYR A 188 -10.78 -13.53 -16.99
N SER A 189 -9.87 -14.48 -17.17
CA SER A 189 -10.04 -15.84 -16.68
C SER A 189 -8.70 -16.40 -16.21
N THR A 190 -8.76 -17.15 -15.12
CA THR A 190 -7.62 -17.87 -14.56
C THR A 190 -8.10 -19.15 -13.90
N SER A 191 -7.17 -20.06 -13.58
CA SER A 191 -7.51 -21.28 -12.85
C SER A 191 -6.82 -21.31 -11.49
N LEU A 192 -7.54 -21.81 -10.50
CA LEU A 192 -7.02 -22.09 -9.16
C LEU A 192 -7.49 -23.47 -8.73
N ARG A 193 -6.55 -24.38 -8.46
CA ARG A 193 -6.83 -25.77 -8.06
C ARG A 193 -7.83 -26.49 -9.00
N GLY A 194 -7.68 -26.28 -10.30
CA GLY A 194 -8.54 -26.87 -11.32
C GLY A 194 -9.90 -26.22 -11.50
N LYS A 195 -10.25 -25.22 -10.66
CA LYS A 195 -11.46 -24.41 -10.80
C LYS A 195 -11.19 -23.16 -11.63
N VAL A 196 -12.13 -22.77 -12.48
CA VAL A 196 -12.00 -21.65 -13.41
C VAL A 196 -12.68 -20.42 -12.83
N LEU A 197 -11.91 -19.38 -12.58
CA LEU A 197 -12.43 -18.04 -12.30
C LEU A 197 -12.77 -17.36 -13.63
N SER A 198 -13.96 -16.77 -13.71
CA SER A 198 -14.42 -16.00 -14.87
C SER A 198 -15.14 -14.72 -14.44
N THR A 199 -15.06 -13.70 -15.29
CA THR A 199 -15.78 -12.43 -15.12
C THR A 199 -17.09 -12.42 -15.91
N ASP A 200 -18.15 -11.90 -15.30
CA ASP A 200 -19.39 -11.44 -15.97
C ASP A 200 -19.57 -9.94 -15.68
N GLU A 201 -19.97 -9.17 -16.69
CA GLU A 201 -20.08 -7.70 -16.59
C GLU A 201 -21.13 -7.22 -15.58
N LYS A 202 -22.23 -7.98 -15.42
CA LYS A 202 -23.38 -7.60 -14.57
C LYS A 202 -23.31 -8.27 -13.21
N GLU A 203 -22.82 -9.50 -13.17
CA GLU A 203 -22.89 -10.35 -12.00
C GLU A 203 -21.55 -10.51 -11.28
N GLY A 204 -20.44 -10.00 -11.85
CA GLY A 204 -19.14 -9.96 -11.19
C GLY A 204 -18.29 -11.21 -11.42
N LEU A 205 -17.67 -11.71 -10.36
CA LEU A 205 -16.83 -12.91 -10.45
C LEU A 205 -17.58 -14.20 -10.13
N PHE A 206 -17.26 -15.23 -10.92
CA PHE A 206 -17.76 -16.59 -10.80
C PHE A 206 -16.60 -17.58 -10.74
N LEU A 207 -16.81 -18.68 -10.01
CA LEU A 207 -15.91 -19.83 -9.96
C LEU A 207 -16.67 -21.07 -10.42
N ASP A 208 -16.23 -21.71 -11.50
CA ASP A 208 -16.94 -22.83 -12.15
C ASP A 208 -18.42 -22.54 -12.46
N GLY A 209 -18.76 -21.28 -12.75
CA GLY A 209 -20.12 -20.83 -13.03
C GLY A 209 -20.98 -20.51 -11.80
N GLU A 210 -20.44 -20.62 -10.58
CA GLU A 210 -21.12 -20.19 -9.35
C GLU A 210 -20.61 -18.83 -8.88
N PRO A 211 -21.48 -17.92 -8.39
CA PRO A 211 -21.04 -16.65 -7.80
C PRO A 211 -20.07 -16.84 -6.63
N LEU A 212 -19.05 -15.97 -6.52
CA LEU A 212 -18.03 -16.11 -5.48
C LEU A 212 -18.55 -16.16 -4.03
N TYR A 213 -19.69 -15.54 -3.72
CA TYR A 213 -20.21 -15.54 -2.34
C TYR A 213 -20.65 -16.93 -1.84
N ASN A 214 -20.81 -17.91 -2.73
CA ASN A 214 -21.12 -19.31 -2.37
C ASN A 214 -19.87 -20.20 -2.24
N VAL A 215 -18.68 -19.67 -2.57
CA VAL A 215 -17.44 -20.43 -2.60
C VAL A 215 -16.89 -20.63 -1.18
N ASP A 216 -16.24 -21.77 -0.96
CA ASP A 216 -15.56 -22.10 0.29
C ASP A 216 -14.53 -21.02 0.71
N PRO A 217 -14.48 -20.61 2.00
CA PRO A 217 -13.55 -19.60 2.49
C PRO A 217 -12.08 -19.87 2.17
N GLU A 218 -11.61 -21.12 2.13
CA GLU A 218 -10.23 -21.43 1.76
C GLU A 218 -9.94 -20.98 0.32
N LEU A 219 -10.81 -21.34 -0.63
CA LEU A 219 -10.68 -20.93 -2.02
C LEU A 219 -10.77 -19.41 -2.19
N LEU A 220 -11.66 -18.74 -1.45
CA LEU A 220 -11.75 -17.28 -1.46
C LEU A 220 -10.48 -16.60 -0.92
N SER A 221 -9.89 -17.17 0.14
CA SER A 221 -8.64 -16.70 0.73
C SER A 221 -7.48 -16.86 -0.27
N LEU A 222 -7.38 -18.02 -0.91
CA LEU A 222 -6.41 -18.30 -1.96
C LEU A 222 -6.59 -17.39 -3.18
N LEU A 223 -7.82 -17.22 -3.67
CA LEU A 223 -8.13 -16.32 -4.78
C LEU A 223 -7.74 -14.88 -4.47
N SER A 224 -8.06 -14.40 -3.26
CA SER A 224 -7.71 -13.05 -2.82
C SER A 224 -6.20 -12.81 -2.86
N LEU A 225 -5.42 -13.74 -2.33
CA LEU A 225 -3.96 -13.68 -2.34
C LEU A 225 -3.40 -13.77 -3.76
N ARG A 226 -3.94 -14.68 -4.58
CA ARG A 226 -3.52 -14.88 -5.96
C ARG A 226 -3.76 -13.62 -6.80
N LEU A 227 -4.96 -13.07 -6.76
CA LEU A 227 -5.31 -11.84 -7.47
C LEU A 227 -4.45 -10.67 -7.01
N SER A 228 -4.18 -10.54 -5.70
CA SER A 228 -3.30 -9.49 -5.18
C SER A 228 -1.89 -9.58 -5.75
N LEU A 229 -1.35 -10.80 -5.86
CA LEU A 229 -0.03 -11.05 -6.45
C LEU A 229 -0.01 -10.79 -7.95
N ASP A 230 -1.06 -11.19 -8.66
CA ASP A 230 -1.16 -11.00 -10.12
C ASP A 230 -1.34 -9.52 -10.49
N MET A 231 -2.00 -8.72 -9.63
CA MET A 231 -2.25 -7.28 -9.85
C MET A 231 -1.12 -6.37 -9.35
N ALA A 232 -0.25 -6.88 -8.48
CA ALA A 232 0.87 -6.13 -7.94
C ALA A 232 2.00 -6.00 -8.98
N PRO A 233 2.39 -4.78 -9.42
CA PRO A 233 3.49 -4.57 -10.35
C PRO A 233 4.82 -5.08 -9.78
N GLU A 234 5.75 -5.45 -10.67
CA GLU A 234 7.13 -5.78 -10.29
C GLU A 234 7.76 -4.61 -9.51
N GLY A 235 8.47 -4.92 -8.43
CA GLY A 235 9.08 -3.94 -7.53
C GLY A 235 8.13 -3.23 -6.57
N SER A 236 6.85 -3.60 -6.51
CA SER A 236 5.92 -3.11 -5.47
C SER A 236 6.14 -3.80 -4.12
N LEU A 237 5.52 -3.23 -3.08
CA LEU A 237 5.53 -3.79 -1.73
C LEU A 237 4.14 -4.33 -1.39
N LEU A 238 4.03 -5.62 -1.06
CA LEU A 238 2.79 -6.19 -0.53
C LEU A 238 2.81 -6.17 0.98
N ILE A 239 1.72 -5.73 1.59
CA ILE A 239 1.48 -5.80 3.02
C ILE A 239 0.27 -6.70 3.23
N VAL A 240 0.46 -7.86 3.84
CA VAL A 240 -0.54 -8.93 3.93
C VAL A 240 -0.83 -9.24 5.38
N GLU A 241 -2.04 -8.91 5.83
CA GLU A 241 -2.56 -9.30 7.14
C GLU A 241 -3.05 -10.75 7.10
N ASP A 242 -2.68 -11.53 8.13
CA ASP A 242 -3.09 -12.93 8.33
C ASP A 242 -3.12 -13.75 7.02
N PRO A 243 -1.97 -13.92 6.34
CA PRO A 243 -1.89 -14.68 5.10
C PRO A 243 -2.43 -16.11 5.24
N GLU A 244 -2.35 -16.70 6.42
CA GLU A 244 -2.82 -18.05 6.75
C GLU A 244 -4.32 -18.17 7.04
N ALA A 245 -5.05 -17.04 7.16
CA ALA A 245 -6.45 -17.07 7.58
C ALA A 245 -7.29 -17.94 6.62
N HIS A 246 -8.03 -18.88 7.22
CA HIS A 246 -8.88 -19.86 6.55
C HIS A 246 -8.14 -20.82 5.58
N LEU A 247 -6.83 -20.99 5.75
CA LEU A 247 -6.03 -21.93 4.94
C LEU A 247 -5.67 -23.19 5.72
N SER A 248 -5.80 -24.34 5.07
CA SER A 248 -5.17 -25.60 5.48
C SER A 248 -3.65 -25.53 5.39
N SER A 249 -2.96 -26.49 6.02
CA SER A 249 -1.51 -26.58 5.94
C SER A 249 -0.99 -26.75 4.49
N GLU A 250 -1.73 -27.49 3.65
CA GLU A 250 -1.39 -27.64 2.23
C GLU A 250 -1.51 -26.30 1.48
N ALA A 251 -2.60 -25.56 1.72
CA ALA A 251 -2.79 -24.23 1.16
C ALA A 251 -1.72 -23.22 1.60
N ILE A 252 -1.23 -23.31 2.84
CA ILE A 252 -0.14 -22.46 3.34
C ILE A 252 1.17 -22.72 2.56
N GLU A 253 1.50 -23.98 2.28
CA GLU A 253 2.70 -24.31 1.48
C GLU A 253 2.58 -23.80 0.03
N GLU A 254 1.39 -23.88 -0.56
CA GLU A 254 1.11 -23.30 -1.87
C GLU A 254 1.34 -21.78 -1.88
N VAL A 255 0.80 -21.08 -0.87
CA VAL A 255 0.94 -19.62 -0.69
C VAL A 255 2.40 -19.21 -0.46
N LYS A 256 3.19 -19.97 0.30
CA LYS A 256 4.64 -19.77 0.42
C LYS A 256 5.32 -19.80 -0.95
N GLY A 257 4.96 -20.79 -1.76
CA GLY A 257 5.45 -20.94 -3.13
C GLY A 257 5.06 -19.79 -4.06
N TRP A 258 3.93 -19.11 -3.80
CA TRP A 258 3.54 -17.92 -4.53
C TRP A 258 4.37 -16.70 -4.12
N PHE A 259 4.46 -16.43 -2.82
CA PHE A 259 5.23 -15.30 -2.29
C PHE A 259 6.72 -15.39 -2.58
N SER A 260 7.29 -16.61 -2.65
CA SER A 260 8.71 -16.81 -2.99
C SER A 260 9.06 -16.36 -4.42
N ARG A 261 8.09 -16.44 -5.34
CA ARG A 261 8.22 -16.01 -6.75
C ARG A 261 7.92 -14.54 -6.97
N PHE A 262 7.25 -13.89 -6.02
CA PHE A 262 6.96 -12.46 -6.12
C PHE A 262 8.24 -11.63 -6.10
N LYS A 263 8.41 -10.75 -7.10
CA LYS A 263 9.60 -9.92 -7.30
C LYS A 263 9.41 -8.52 -6.71
N GLY A 264 9.22 -8.49 -5.40
CA GLY A 264 9.08 -7.28 -4.61
C GLY A 264 9.18 -7.61 -3.12
N GLY A 265 9.12 -6.59 -2.27
CA GLY A 265 9.08 -6.80 -0.83
C GLY A 265 7.72 -7.34 -0.38
N VAL A 266 7.72 -8.14 0.69
CA VAL A 266 6.47 -8.62 1.30
C VAL A 266 6.56 -8.45 2.81
N VAL A 267 5.62 -7.70 3.37
CA VAL A 267 5.46 -7.51 4.80
C VAL A 267 4.24 -8.30 5.23
N PHE A 268 4.47 -9.42 5.89
CA PHE A 268 3.42 -10.17 6.55
C PHE A 268 3.09 -9.51 7.89
N VAL A 269 1.82 -9.48 8.25
CA VAL A 269 1.34 -8.96 9.53
C VAL A 269 0.49 -10.06 10.15
N SER A 270 1.09 -10.83 11.04
CA SER A 270 0.43 -11.99 11.64
C SER A 270 1.04 -12.35 12.99
N ARG A 271 0.25 -13.06 13.80
CA ARG A 271 0.72 -13.67 15.05
C ARG A 271 1.53 -14.93 14.81
N SER A 272 1.39 -15.59 13.67
CA SER A 272 2.09 -16.84 13.36
C SER A 272 3.20 -16.60 12.35
N ASN A 273 4.35 -17.25 12.57
CA ASN A 273 5.43 -17.29 11.58
C ASN A 273 5.37 -18.59 10.77
N LEU A 274 4.17 -18.99 10.35
CA LEU A 274 4.00 -20.19 9.53
C LEU A 274 4.72 -20.07 8.18
N LEU A 275 4.99 -18.84 7.71
CA LEU A 275 5.72 -18.56 6.47
C LEU A 275 7.25 -18.65 6.60
N GLY A 276 7.79 -18.75 7.82
CA GLY A 276 9.22 -18.97 8.06
C GLY A 276 10.12 -17.80 7.62
N VAL A 277 9.70 -16.57 7.89
CA VAL A 277 10.44 -15.35 7.51
C VAL A 277 11.02 -14.62 8.73
N GLU A 278 11.90 -13.66 8.48
CA GLU A 278 12.48 -12.81 9.52
C GLU A 278 11.38 -12.03 10.27
N GLU A 279 11.45 -12.00 11.60
CA GLU A 279 10.43 -11.40 12.46
C GLU A 279 10.89 -10.07 13.06
N ILE A 280 10.00 -9.07 13.03
CA ILE A 280 10.13 -7.81 13.74
C ILE A 280 8.93 -7.69 14.70
N ARG A 281 9.22 -7.72 16.00
CA ARG A 281 8.21 -7.66 17.05
C ARG A 281 7.95 -6.22 17.51
N PHE A 282 6.68 -5.84 17.55
CA PHE A 282 6.18 -4.54 18.01
C PHE A 282 5.38 -4.66 19.32
#